data_AF-A0A6G1G1J0-F1
#
_entry.id   AF-A0A6G1G1J0-F1
#
_cell.length_a   1.000
_cell.length_b   1.000
_cell.length_c   1.000
_cell.angle_alpha   90.00
_cell.angle_beta   90.00
_cell.angle_gamma   90.00
#
_symmetry.space_group_name_H-M   'P 1'
#
loop_
_entity.id
_entity.type
_entity.pdbx_description
1 polymer ?
#
loop_
_entity_poly.entity_id
_entity_poly.type
_entity_poly.pdbx_seq_one_letter_code
_entity_poly.pdbx_strand_id
1 'polypeptide(L)'
;MLLSSKFEQLITHRPNSYVPARTIATHLGLYGTTFASRHWVLLNHAHHFGMAILMAPLRAIMSYYGIIGPVTSYFFGGVRLVGDQIVENAAGASAAPWKWPIQEQTVDLVHKTVYAFVVGYLTDKYVRGVDWFRRY
;
A
#
# COMPACT_ATOMS: atom_id res chain seq x y z
N MET A 1 5.28 1.55 2.97
CA MET A 1 5.41 0.70 1.76
C MET A 1 6.84 0.64 1.28
N LEU A 2 7.37 1.66 0.60
CA LEU A 2 8.74 1.63 0.05
C LEU A 2 9.83 1.39 1.11
N LEU A 3 9.87 2.23 2.15
CA LEU A 3 10.89 2.11 3.20
C LEU A 3 10.72 0.83 4.03
N SER A 4 9.47 0.50 4.37
CA SER A 4 9.15 -0.70 5.14
C SER A 4 9.53 -1.99 4.38
N SER A 5 9.34 -2.03 3.05
CA SER A 5 9.70 -3.20 2.25
C SER A 5 11.20 -3.34 2.09
N LYS A 6 11.94 -2.23 1.91
CA LYS A 6 13.41 -2.31 1.90
C LYS A 6 13.97 -2.78 3.23
N PHE A 7 13.42 -2.30 4.35
CA PHE A 7 13.84 -2.76 5.67
C PHE A 7 13.56 -4.25 5.88
N GLU A 8 12.37 -4.74 5.50
CA GLU A 8 12.03 -6.16 5.57
C GLU A 8 12.97 -7.00 4.71
N GLN A 9 13.19 -6.62 3.45
CA GLN A 9 14.07 -7.35 2.53
C GLN A 9 15.52 -7.42 3.01
N LEU A 10 16.00 -6.40 3.73
CA LEU A 10 17.32 -6.43 4.36
C LEU A 10 17.44 -7.53 5.42
N ILE A 11 16.34 -7.87 6.10
CA ILE A 11 16.30 -8.87 7.18
C ILE A 11 15.98 -10.26 6.62
N THR A 12 15.01 -10.36 5.70
CA THR A 12 14.50 -11.64 5.20
C THR A 12 15.23 -12.13 3.96
N HIS A 13 16.03 -11.27 3.32
CA HIS A 13 16.68 -11.51 2.03
C HIS A 13 15.70 -11.85 0.90
N ARG A 14 14.41 -11.55 1.06
CA ARG A 14 13.39 -11.81 0.06
C ARG A 14 13.60 -10.91 -1.17
N PRO A 15 13.44 -11.41 -2.41
CA PRO A 15 13.49 -10.56 -3.60
C PRO A 15 12.32 -9.57 -3.67
N ASN A 16 12.42 -8.56 -4.54
CA ASN A 16 11.31 -7.63 -4.75
C ASN A 16 10.10 -8.33 -5.39
N SER A 17 8.89 -7.88 -5.05
CA SER A 17 7.69 -8.29 -5.78
C SER A 17 7.65 -7.60 -7.15
N TYR A 18 7.29 -8.36 -8.18
CA TYR A 18 7.09 -7.84 -9.53
C TYR A 18 5.65 -7.41 -9.81
N VAL A 19 4.70 -7.77 -8.94
CA VAL A 19 3.27 -7.46 -9.14
C VAL A 19 3.03 -5.95 -9.30
N PRO A 20 3.55 -5.06 -8.44
CA PRO A 20 3.35 -3.61 -8.59
C PRO A 20 3.82 -3.06 -9.94
N ALA A 21 5.02 -3.46 -10.37
CA ALA A 21 5.59 -3.03 -11.64
C ALA A 21 4.79 -3.57 -12.83
N ARG A 22 4.37 -4.84 -12.76
CA ARG A 22 3.53 -5.49 -13.77
C ARG A 22 2.19 -4.78 -13.88
N THR A 23 1.56 -4.44 -12.76
CA THR A 23 0.28 -3.72 -12.72
C THR A 23 0.36 -2.40 -13.47
N ILE A 24 1.38 -1.58 -13.20
CA ILE A 24 1.56 -0.30 -13.91
C ILE A 24 1.92 -0.54 -15.38
N ALA A 25 2.82 -1.48 -15.67
CA ALA A 25 3.18 -1.81 -17.05
C ALA A 25 1.94 -2.21 -17.87
N THR A 26 1.04 -3.02 -17.31
CA THR A 26 -0.19 -3.43 -17.99
C THR A 26 -1.13 -2.25 -18.23
N HIS A 27 -1.42 -1.44 -17.21
CA HIS A 27 -2.32 -0.28 -17.37
C HIS A 27 -1.81 0.75 -18.38
N LEU A 28 -0.49 0.88 -18.51
CA LEU A 28 0.14 1.79 -19.47
C LEU A 28 0.39 1.15 -20.84
N GLY A 29 0.00 -0.11 -21.06
CA GLY A 29 0.25 -0.83 -22.32
C GLY A 29 1.74 -1.13 -22.59
N LEU A 30 2.58 -1.13 -21.54
CA LEU A 30 4.03 -1.33 -21.60
C LEU A 30 4.45 -2.77 -21.27
N TYR A 31 3.52 -3.64 -20.86
CA TYR A 31 3.84 -5.02 -20.47
C TYR A 31 4.48 -5.79 -21.65
N GLY A 32 5.59 -6.48 -21.38
CA GLY A 32 6.37 -7.21 -22.40
C GLY A 32 7.35 -6.35 -23.21
N THR A 33 7.37 -5.02 -23.02
CA THR A 33 8.32 -4.14 -23.72
C THR A 33 9.72 -4.14 -23.07
N THR A 34 10.73 -3.74 -23.86
CA THR A 34 12.09 -3.48 -23.36
C THR A 34 12.13 -2.33 -22.35
N PHE A 35 11.23 -1.35 -22.47
CA PHE A 35 11.11 -0.27 -21.49
C PHE A 35 10.69 -0.82 -20.12
N ALA A 36 9.63 -1.63 -20.06
CA ALA A 36 9.13 -2.16 -18.79
C ALA A 36 10.15 -3.04 -18.06
N SER A 37 10.94 -3.82 -18.81
CA SER A 37 12.01 -4.64 -18.22
C SER A 37 13.19 -3.80 -17.71
N ARG A 38 13.60 -2.76 -18.45
CA ARG A 38 14.69 -1.85 -18.03
C ARG A 38 14.30 -0.95 -16.85
N HIS A 39 13.04 -0.54 -16.77
CA HIS A 39 12.56 0.44 -15.80
C HIS A 39 11.61 -0.16 -14.75
N TRP A 40 11.71 -1.46 -14.47
CA TRP A 40 10.79 -2.15 -13.56
C TRP A 40 10.76 -1.53 -12.14
N VAL A 41 11.90 -1.04 -11.63
CA VAL A 41 11.98 -0.36 -10.32
C VAL A 41 11.16 0.93 -10.32
N LEU A 42 11.26 1.72 -11.39
CA LEU A 42 10.47 2.94 -11.56
C LEU A 42 8.97 2.62 -11.56
N LEU A 43 8.56 1.59 -12.31
CA LEU A 43 7.17 1.15 -12.37
C LEU A 43 6.66 0.62 -11.01
N ASN A 44 7.52 -0.07 -10.26
CA ASN A 44 7.22 -0.51 -8.91
C ASN A 44 6.96 0.68 -7.96
N HIS A 45 7.86 1.67 -7.99
CA HIS A 45 7.69 2.89 -7.22
C HIS A 45 6.43 3.67 -7.64
N ALA A 46 6.17 3.77 -8.94
CA ALA A 46 4.99 4.44 -9.48
C ALA A 46 3.68 3.83 -8.93
N HIS A 47 3.61 2.50 -8.84
CA HIS A 47 2.47 1.82 -8.20
C HIS A 47 2.31 2.23 -6.73
N HIS A 48 3.37 2.13 -5.94
CA HIS A 48 3.30 2.43 -4.51
C HIS A 48 2.96 3.90 -4.24
N PHE A 49 3.50 4.84 -5.02
CA PHE A 49 3.13 6.25 -4.94
C PHE A 49 1.70 6.50 -5.40
N GLY A 50 1.29 5.90 -6.51
CA GLY A 50 -0.09 5.99 -7.01
C GLY A 50 -1.09 5.53 -5.98
N MET A 51 -0.86 4.38 -5.35
CA MET A 51 -1.72 3.87 -4.29
C MET A 51 -1.71 4.74 -3.03
N ALA A 52 -0.59 5.40 -2.72
CA ALA A 52 -0.57 6.38 -1.63
C ALA A 52 -1.44 7.60 -1.94
N ILE A 53 -1.33 8.15 -3.15
CA ILE A 53 -2.13 9.28 -3.64
C ILE A 53 -3.63 8.93 -3.68
N LEU A 54 -3.99 7.71 -4.06
CA LEU A 54 -5.38 7.27 -4.14
C LEU A 54 -5.98 7.01 -2.74
N MET A 55 -5.22 6.41 -1.83
CA MET A 55 -5.76 5.90 -0.56
C MET A 55 -5.63 6.88 0.60
N ALA A 56 -4.59 7.73 0.62
CA ALA A 56 -4.41 8.70 1.71
C ALA A 56 -5.55 9.74 1.81
N PRO A 57 -6.09 10.29 0.69
CA PRO A 57 -7.25 11.18 0.76
C PRO A 57 -8.48 10.52 1.38
N LEU A 58 -8.71 9.23 1.11
CA LEU A 58 -9.79 8.50 1.75
C LEU A 58 -9.61 8.46 3.27
N ARG A 59 -8.39 8.18 3.75
CA ARG A 59 -8.09 8.22 5.20
C ARG A 59 -8.21 9.62 5.79
N ALA A 60 -7.84 10.65 5.03
CA ALA A 60 -8.00 12.04 5.44
C ALA A 60 -9.47 12.44 5.57
N ILE A 61 -10.32 12.00 4.63
CA ILE A 61 -11.78 12.19 4.69
C ILE A 61 -12.36 11.51 5.94
N MET A 62 -11.98 10.26 6.22
CA MET A 62 -12.38 9.57 7.46
C MET A 62 -12.05 10.40 8.70
N SER A 63 -10.82 10.94 8.73
CA SER A 63 -10.34 11.78 9.82
C SER A 63 -11.13 13.06 9.99
N TYR A 64 -11.40 13.76 8.88
CA TYR A 64 -12.19 14.98 8.84
C TYR A 64 -13.58 14.79 9.46
N TYR A 65 -14.22 13.67 9.17
CA TYR A 65 -15.53 13.30 9.73
C TYR A 65 -15.48 12.65 11.12
N GLY A 66 -14.32 12.66 11.79
CA GLY A 66 -14.19 12.14 13.16
C GLY A 66 -14.07 10.62 13.27
N ILE A 67 -13.92 9.91 12.15
CA ILE A 67 -13.59 8.49 12.14
C ILE A 67 -12.06 8.41 12.29
N ILE A 68 -11.60 8.34 13.53
CA ILE A 68 -10.19 8.50 13.93
C ILE A 68 -9.69 7.35 14.79
N GLY A 69 -8.39 7.33 15.06
CA GLY A 69 -7.77 6.43 16.04
C GLY A 69 -7.24 5.12 15.45
N PRO A 70 -6.67 4.27 16.33
CA PRO A 70 -6.02 3.03 15.91
C PRO A 70 -6.99 2.00 15.33
N VAL A 71 -8.21 1.90 15.88
CA VAL A 71 -9.25 0.98 15.36
C VAL A 71 -9.65 1.37 13.94
N THR A 72 -9.84 2.66 13.69
CA THR A 72 -10.10 3.16 12.33
C THR A 72 -8.94 2.84 11.39
N SER A 73 -7.70 2.99 11.86
CA SER A 73 -6.51 2.71 11.04
C SER A 73 -6.38 1.23 10.70
N TYR A 74 -6.80 0.33 11.61
CA TYR A 74 -6.93 -1.10 11.31
C TYR A 74 -7.94 -1.37 10.18
N PHE A 75 -9.16 -0.83 10.27
CA PHE A 75 -10.17 -1.00 9.21
C PHE A 75 -9.72 -0.38 7.88
N PHE A 76 -9.07 0.80 7.94
CA PHE A 76 -8.47 1.42 6.77
C PHE A 76 -7.36 0.55 6.14
N GLY A 77 -6.62 -0.23 6.93
CA GLY A 77 -5.69 -1.24 6.42
C GLY A 77 -6.39 -2.26 5.51
N GLY A 78 -7.59 -2.71 5.88
CA GLY A 78 -8.43 -3.56 5.04
C GLY A 78 -8.89 -2.87 3.75
N VAL A 79 -9.33 -1.60 3.85
CA VAL A 79 -9.68 -0.79 2.67
C VAL A 79 -8.48 -0.63 1.73
N ARG A 80 -7.30 -0.38 2.30
CA ARG A 80 -6.03 -0.28 1.56
C ARG A 80 -5.68 -1.59 0.86
N LEU A 81 -5.92 -2.74 1.51
CA LEU A 81 -5.72 -4.06 0.90
C LEU A 81 -6.64 -4.28 -0.30
N VAL A 82 -7.93 -4.02 -0.12
CA VAL A 82 -8.92 -4.14 -1.21
C VAL A 82 -8.61 -3.19 -2.36
N GLY A 83 -8.19 -1.96 -2.06
CA GLY A 83 -7.79 -0.98 -3.06
C GLY A 83 -6.65 -1.46 -3.97
N ASP A 84 -5.58 -2.04 -3.39
CA ASP A 84 -4.52 -2.67 -4.21
C ASP A 84 -5.11 -3.78 -5.07
N GLN A 85 -5.89 -4.66 -4.46
CA GLN A 85 -6.39 -5.84 -5.15
C GLN A 85 -7.28 -5.48 -6.34
N ILE A 86 -8.08 -4.40 -6.24
CA ILE A 86 -8.89 -3.90 -7.36
C ILE A 86 -7.98 -3.51 -8.52
N VAL A 87 -6.95 -2.69 -8.26
CA VAL A 87 -6.04 -2.20 -9.30
C VAL A 87 -5.22 -3.36 -9.87
N GLU A 88 -4.66 -4.23 -9.04
CA GLU A 88 -3.83 -5.35 -9.49
C GLU A 88 -4.64 -6.42 -10.25
N ASN A 89 -5.87 -6.72 -9.82
CA ASN A 89 -6.74 -7.66 -10.53
C ASN A 89 -7.25 -7.08 -11.85
N ALA A 90 -7.55 -5.78 -11.91
CA ALA A 90 -7.92 -5.13 -13.16
C ALA A 90 -6.80 -5.23 -14.22
N ALA A 91 -5.53 -5.25 -13.79
CA ALA A 91 -4.38 -5.54 -14.65
C ALA A 91 -4.15 -7.03 -14.95
N GLY A 92 -4.92 -7.95 -14.34
CA GLY A 92 -4.61 -9.38 -14.37
C GLY A 92 -3.23 -9.72 -13.80
N ALA A 93 -2.67 -8.85 -12.96
CA ALA A 93 -1.28 -8.94 -12.50
C ALA A 93 -1.12 -9.80 -11.24
N SER A 94 -2.20 -9.99 -10.47
CA SER A 94 -2.22 -10.67 -9.18
C SER A 94 -3.37 -11.67 -9.08
N ALA A 95 -3.20 -12.67 -8.22
CA ALA A 95 -4.28 -13.54 -7.78
C ALA A 95 -4.96 -12.94 -6.53
N ALA A 96 -6.12 -13.45 -6.12
CA ALA A 96 -6.73 -13.04 -4.85
C ALA A 96 -5.81 -13.37 -3.64
N PRO A 97 -5.81 -12.56 -2.56
CA PRO A 97 -4.85 -12.69 -1.46
C PRO A 97 -4.79 -14.08 -0.81
N TRP A 98 -5.95 -14.72 -0.64
CA TRP A 98 -6.06 -16.06 -0.05
C TRP A 98 -5.51 -17.19 -0.93
N LYS A 99 -5.07 -16.89 -2.16
CA LYS A 99 -4.39 -17.83 -3.06
C LYS A 99 -2.87 -17.67 -3.04
N TRP A 100 -2.34 -16.64 -2.38
CA TRP A 100 -0.90 -16.42 -2.30
C TRP A 100 -0.24 -17.37 -1.31
N PRO A 101 1.08 -17.62 -1.45
CA PRO A 101 1.87 -18.20 -0.37
C PRO A 101 1.69 -17.40 0.93
N ILE A 102 1.62 -18.07 2.08
CA ILE A 102 1.37 -17.45 3.40
C ILE A 102 2.40 -16.36 3.71
N GLN A 103 3.65 -16.56 3.28
CA GLN A 103 4.74 -15.60 3.47
C GLN A 103 4.45 -14.28 2.75
N GLU A 104 3.97 -14.34 1.51
CA GLU A 104 3.62 -13.13 0.74
C GLU A 104 2.39 -12.44 1.36
N GLN A 105 1.38 -13.19 1.81
CA GLN A 105 0.25 -12.62 2.55
C GLN A 105 0.72 -11.88 3.81
N THR A 106 1.63 -12.49 4.57
CA THR A 106 2.14 -11.93 5.82
C THR A 106 2.90 -10.63 5.57
N VAL A 107 3.85 -10.64 4.63
CA VAL A 107 4.64 -9.45 4.28
C VAL A 107 3.73 -8.32 3.81
N ASP A 108 2.75 -8.64 2.97
CA ASP A 108 1.83 -7.66 2.43
C ASP A 108 0.93 -7.04 3.52
N LEU A 109 0.35 -7.87 4.39
CA LEU A 109 -0.45 -7.40 5.52
C LEU A 109 0.36 -6.52 6.48
N VAL A 110 1.60 -6.90 6.79
CA VAL A 110 2.51 -6.12 7.65
C VAL A 110 2.75 -4.73 7.05
N HIS A 111 3.10 -4.66 5.77
CA HIS A 111 3.37 -3.36 5.16
C HIS A 111 2.13 -2.48 4.99
N LYS A 112 0.97 -3.08 4.71
CA LYS A 112 -0.32 -2.37 4.67
C LYS A 112 -0.72 -1.86 6.05
N THR A 113 -0.44 -2.63 7.09
CA THR A 113 -0.64 -2.23 8.49
C THR A 113 0.25 -1.03 8.82
N VAL A 114 1.55 -1.12 8.57
CA VAL A 114 2.48 0.01 8.81
C VAL A 114 2.02 1.26 8.06
N TYR A 115 1.66 1.12 6.78
CA TYR A 115 1.13 2.22 6.00
C TYR A 115 -0.14 2.83 6.62
N ALA A 116 -1.12 1.99 6.95
CA ALA A 116 -2.42 2.44 7.45
C ALA A 116 -2.31 3.16 8.80
N PHE A 117 -1.46 2.68 9.70
CA PHE A 117 -1.23 3.32 10.99
C PHE A 117 -0.44 4.63 10.86
N VAL A 118 0.60 4.68 10.02
CA VAL A 118 1.37 5.91 9.79
C VAL A 118 0.48 6.98 9.15
N VAL A 119 -0.22 6.65 8.06
CA VAL A 119 -1.13 7.60 7.40
C VAL A 119 -2.25 7.99 8.34
N GLY A 120 -2.83 7.04 9.09
CA GLY A 120 -3.88 7.32 10.05
C GLY A 120 -3.47 8.29 11.14
N TYR A 121 -2.30 8.09 11.75
CA TYR A 121 -1.75 9.02 12.74
C TYR A 121 -1.53 10.40 12.12
N LEU A 122 -0.91 10.48 10.94
CA LEU A 122 -0.66 11.74 10.26
C LEU A 122 -1.97 12.47 9.93
N THR A 123 -2.98 11.79 9.39
CA THR A 123 -4.26 12.43 9.07
C THR A 123 -4.99 12.89 10.33
N ASP A 124 -5.01 12.09 11.39
CA ASP A 124 -5.68 12.47 12.63
C ASP A 124 -5.02 13.69 13.28
N LYS A 125 -3.69 13.74 13.23
CA LYS A 125 -2.92 14.87 13.74
C LYS A 125 -3.11 16.13 12.90
N TYR A 126 -2.94 16.04 11.58
CA TYR A 126 -2.83 17.23 10.72
C TYR A 126 -4.17 17.67 10.10
N VAL A 127 -5.13 16.77 9.90
CA VAL A 127 -6.46 17.11 9.36
C VAL A 127 -7.43 17.42 10.48
N ARG A 128 -7.47 16.59 11.53
CA ARG A 128 -8.43 16.75 12.64
C ARG A 128 -7.88 17.52 13.83
N GLY A 129 -6.56 17.52 14.04
CA GLY A 129 -5.90 18.15 15.18
C GLY A 129 -5.83 17.26 16.43
N VAL A 130 -5.97 15.94 16.29
CA VAL A 130 -5.98 14.98 17.41
C VAL A 130 -4.66 14.23 17.48
N ASP A 131 -4.06 14.19 18.66
CA ASP A 131 -2.92 13.31 18.94
C ASP A 131 -3.41 12.11 19.74
N TRP A 132 -3.14 10.89 19.26
CA TRP A 132 -3.56 9.66 19.92
C TRP A 132 -2.95 9.50 21.32
N PHE A 133 -1.81 10.15 21.57
CA PHE A 133 -1.01 9.92 22.78
C PHE A 133 -1.02 11.09 23.76
N ARG A 134 -1.77 12.17 23.49
CA ARG A 134 -1.97 13.21 24.51
C ARG A 134 -2.88 12.66 25.61
N ARG A 135 -2.34 12.60 26.83
CA ARG A 135 -3.16 12.47 28.03
C ARG A 135 -3.80 13.83 28.34
N TYR A 136 -5.06 13.78 28.78
CA TYR A 136 -5.84 14.93 29.26
C TYR A 136 -5.10 15.72 30.33
#